data_AF-A0A523RQH1-F1
#
_entry.id   AF-A0A523RQH1-F1
#
_cell.length_a   1.000
_cell.length_b   1.000
_cell.length_c   1.000
_cell.angle_alpha   90.00
_cell.angle_beta   90.00
_cell.angle_gamma   90.00
#
_symmetry.space_group_name_H-M   'P 1'
#
loop_
_entity.id
_entity.type
_entity.pdbx_description
1 polymer ?
#
loop_
_entity_poly.entity_id
_entity_poly.type
_entity_poly.pdbx_seq_one_letter_code
_entity_poly.pdbx_strand_id
1 'polypeptide(L)'
;MSKKKDDKTVSIRLRIEKDMLDRIDQIAGERGRQRFIHDAILGRIDEELPPVMFELIHDVDYLKARVTFLESSKFTSLQLSELNDVARNELCLDEVDRKLLAYFIKNEGATTPELAENILGGRDKRRTVLDRLDRLNNRAKKLFGTDILEYKKGLVNNKRGAWWITKVDLVVI
;
A
#
# COMPACT_ATOMS: atom_id res chain seq x y z
N MET A 1 -51.44 -10.45 -36.99
CA MET A 1 -50.33 -9.64 -36.44
C MET A 1 -49.83 -10.33 -35.18
N SER A 2 -48.58 -10.78 -35.14
CA SER A 2 -47.91 -11.18 -33.89
C SER A 2 -46.51 -10.59 -33.90
N LYS A 3 -46.27 -9.64 -33.00
CA LYS A 3 -45.00 -8.90 -32.87
C LYS A 3 -43.92 -9.87 -32.39
N LYS A 4 -42.92 -10.14 -33.24
CA LYS A 4 -41.64 -10.74 -32.81
C LYS A 4 -41.04 -9.81 -31.76
N LYS A 5 -40.82 -10.31 -30.53
CA LYS A 5 -39.91 -9.69 -29.58
C LYS A 5 -38.52 -9.76 -30.20
N ASP A 6 -37.89 -8.61 -30.44
CA ASP A 6 -36.47 -8.53 -30.71
C ASP A 6 -35.72 -8.94 -29.46
N ASP A 7 -35.33 -10.21 -29.41
CA ASP A 7 -34.43 -10.71 -28.38
C ASP A 7 -33.01 -10.30 -28.79
N LYS A 8 -32.49 -9.25 -28.15
CA LYS A 8 -31.15 -8.70 -28.40
C LYS A 8 -30.08 -9.67 -27.90
N THR A 9 -29.93 -10.80 -28.60
CA THR A 9 -28.92 -11.81 -28.31
C THR A 9 -27.61 -11.45 -29.02
N VAL A 10 -26.49 -11.56 -28.29
CA VAL A 10 -25.14 -11.32 -28.82
C VAL A 10 -24.37 -12.63 -28.78
N SER A 11 -23.84 -13.06 -29.93
CA SER A 11 -23.03 -14.28 -30.02
C SER A 11 -21.58 -13.97 -29.68
N ILE A 12 -21.03 -14.66 -28.67
CA ILE A 12 -19.63 -14.56 -28.26
C ILE A 12 -18.92 -15.84 -28.67
N ARG A 13 -17.76 -15.72 -29.36
CA ARG A 13 -16.90 -16.86 -29.71
C ARG A 13 -15.70 -16.88 -28.78
N LEU A 14 -15.61 -17.91 -27.94
CA LEU A 14 -14.50 -18.13 -27.00
C LEU A 14 -13.66 -19.33 -27.46
N ARG A 15 -12.34 -19.26 -27.27
CA ARG A 15 -11.46 -20.44 -27.34
C ARG A 15 -11.21 -20.94 -25.92
N ILE A 16 -11.48 -22.22 -25.69
CA ILE A 16 -11.23 -22.88 -24.41
C ILE A 16 -10.26 -24.03 -24.60
N GLU A 17 -9.61 -24.42 -23.51
CA GLU A 17 -8.73 -25.59 -23.50
C GLU A 17 -9.54 -26.89 -23.66
N LYS A 18 -8.91 -27.89 -24.24
CA LYS A 18 -9.56 -29.18 -24.53
C LYS A 18 -10.02 -29.90 -23.25
N ASP A 19 -9.20 -29.88 -22.20
CA ASP A 19 -9.54 -30.47 -20.89
C ASP A 19 -10.80 -29.83 -20.28
N MET A 20 -11.01 -28.53 -20.49
CA MET A 20 -12.21 -27.84 -20.01
C MET A 20 -13.46 -28.30 -20.77
N LEU A 21 -13.36 -28.51 -22.08
CA LEU A 21 -14.47 -29.04 -22.88
C LEU A 21 -14.84 -30.45 -22.45
N ASP A 22 -13.84 -31.31 -22.24
CA ASP A 22 -14.03 -32.71 -21.83
C ASP A 22 -14.75 -32.79 -20.47
N ARG A 23 -14.43 -31.89 -19.53
CA ARG A 23 -15.13 -31.79 -18.24
C ARG A 23 -16.58 -31.34 -18.38
N ILE A 24 -16.85 -30.37 -19.26
CA ILE A 24 -18.23 -29.93 -19.53
C ILE A 24 -19.04 -31.10 -20.10
N ASP A 25 -18.44 -31.90 -20.98
CA ASP A 25 -19.10 -33.07 -21.57
C ASP A 25 -19.39 -34.16 -20.55
N GLN A 26 -18.51 -34.38 -19.58
CA GLN A 26 -18.78 -35.32 -18.48
C GLN A 26 -19.99 -34.89 -17.63
N ILE A 27 -20.20 -33.58 -17.45
CA ILE A 27 -21.25 -33.04 -16.57
C ILE A 27 -22.57 -32.87 -17.32
N ALA A 28 -22.55 -32.31 -18.52
CA ALA A 28 -23.74 -31.90 -19.26
C ALA A 28 -24.01 -32.73 -20.52
N GLY A 29 -23.06 -33.59 -20.93
CA GLY A 29 -23.08 -34.29 -22.21
C GLY A 29 -22.81 -33.36 -23.40
N GLU A 30 -22.42 -33.94 -24.54
CA GLU A 30 -22.06 -33.17 -25.75
C GLU A 30 -23.16 -32.23 -26.25
N ARG A 31 -24.43 -32.57 -25.99
CA ARG A 31 -25.62 -31.80 -26.40
C ARG A 31 -26.02 -30.72 -25.38
N GLY A 32 -25.47 -30.76 -24.17
CA GLY A 32 -25.81 -29.85 -23.06
C GLY A 32 -24.84 -28.68 -22.87
N ARG A 33 -23.74 -28.63 -23.62
CA ARG A 33 -22.65 -27.64 -23.49
C ARG A 33 -23.12 -26.19 -23.41
N GLN A 34 -23.97 -25.76 -24.35
CA GLN A 34 -24.42 -24.36 -24.44
C GLN A 34 -25.27 -23.97 -23.23
N ARG A 35 -26.16 -24.85 -22.78
CA ARG A 35 -26.99 -24.63 -21.59
C ARG A 35 -26.13 -24.57 -20.33
N PHE A 36 -25.18 -25.50 -20.19
CA PHE A 36 -24.26 -25.52 -19.06
C PHE A 36 -23.43 -24.24 -18.96
N ILE A 37 -22.85 -23.78 -20.08
CA ILE A 37 -22.06 -22.53 -20.11
C ILE A 37 -22.94 -21.32 -19.79
N HIS A 38 -24.14 -21.26 -20.35
CA HIS A 38 -25.10 -20.20 -20.06
C HIS A 38 -25.50 -20.15 -18.57
N ASP A 39 -25.85 -21.30 -18.00
CA ASP A 39 -26.28 -21.41 -16.60
C ASP A 39 -25.11 -21.18 -15.62
N ALA A 40 -23.87 -21.54 -15.99
CA ALA A 40 -22.67 -21.25 -15.20
C ALA A 40 -22.29 -19.76 -15.23
N ILE A 41 -22.46 -19.11 -16.39
CA ILE A 41 -22.26 -17.65 -16.51
C ILE A 41 -23.34 -16.92 -15.72
N LEU A 42 -24.60 -17.33 -15.83
CA LEU A 42 -25.68 -16.78 -15.01
C LEU A 42 -25.43 -17.02 -13.53
N GLY A 43 -25.10 -18.24 -13.11
CA GLY A 43 -24.80 -18.55 -11.72
C GLY A 43 -23.65 -17.71 -11.15
N ARG A 44 -22.65 -17.37 -11.97
CA ARG A 44 -21.52 -16.52 -11.55
C ARG A 44 -21.84 -15.03 -11.52
N ILE A 45 -22.81 -14.59 -12.33
CA ILE A 45 -23.26 -13.19 -12.41
C ILE A 45 -24.37 -12.93 -11.37
N ASP A 46 -25.31 -13.86 -11.21
CA ASP A 46 -26.42 -13.85 -10.24
C ASP A 46 -25.95 -14.14 -8.81
N GLU A 47 -24.76 -14.73 -8.61
CA GLU A 47 -23.94 -14.56 -7.40
C GLU A 47 -23.43 -13.09 -7.29
N GLU A 48 -24.35 -12.12 -7.46
CA GLU A 48 -24.12 -10.73 -7.11
C GLU A 48 -23.70 -10.69 -5.65
N LEU A 49 -22.53 -10.10 -5.41
CA LEU A 49 -21.93 -9.91 -4.10
C LEU A 49 -23.01 -9.52 -3.07
N PRO A 50 -23.10 -10.22 -1.92
CA PRO A 50 -24.12 -9.95 -0.91
C PRO A 50 -24.20 -8.45 -0.58
N PRO A 51 -25.40 -7.87 -0.33
CA PRO A 51 -25.56 -6.48 0.08
C PRO A 51 -24.68 -6.12 1.28
N VAL A 52 -24.53 -7.08 2.20
CA VAL A 52 -23.64 -7.01 3.36
C VAL A 52 -22.18 -6.80 2.95
N MET A 53 -21.74 -7.35 1.81
CA MET A 53 -20.40 -7.14 1.29
C MET A 53 -20.21 -5.73 0.71
N PHE A 54 -21.24 -5.13 0.10
CA PHE A 54 -21.18 -3.71 -0.33
C PHE A 54 -21.18 -2.76 0.88
N GLU A 55 -21.98 -3.04 1.91
CA GLU A 55 -21.93 -2.32 3.18
C GLU A 55 -20.57 -2.49 3.86
N LEU A 56 -20.02 -3.71 3.89
CA LEU A 56 -18.68 -3.97 4.41
C LEU A 56 -17.59 -3.27 3.59
N ILE A 57 -17.69 -3.22 2.25
CA ILE A 57 -16.75 -2.50 1.40
C ILE A 57 -16.86 -0.99 1.69
N HIS A 58 -18.06 -0.46 1.82
CA HIS A 58 -18.28 0.94 2.17
C HIS A 58 -17.78 1.27 3.58
N ASP A 59 -18.02 0.40 4.55
CA ASP A 59 -17.54 0.51 5.92
C ASP A 59 -16.02 0.40 5.98
N VAL A 60 -15.41 -0.50 5.19
CA VAL A 60 -13.96 -0.64 5.08
C VAL A 60 -13.36 0.59 4.42
N ASP A 61 -13.97 1.15 3.38
CA ASP A 61 -13.48 2.36 2.73
C ASP A 61 -13.68 3.61 3.60
N TYR A 62 -14.79 3.67 4.35
CA TYR A 62 -15.02 4.69 5.37
C TYR A 62 -14.03 4.56 6.53
N LEU A 63 -13.77 3.35 7.02
CA LEU A 63 -12.78 3.07 8.06
C LEU A 63 -11.37 3.37 7.55
N LYS A 64 -11.02 3.04 6.31
CA LYS A 64 -9.76 3.43 5.70
C LYS A 64 -9.66 4.94 5.60
N ALA A 65 -10.66 5.63 5.07
CA ALA A 65 -10.66 7.10 4.97
C ALA A 65 -10.54 7.75 6.36
N ARG A 66 -11.22 7.19 7.37
CA ARG A 66 -11.17 7.65 8.76
C ARG A 66 -9.84 7.30 9.43
N VAL A 67 -9.23 6.16 9.12
CA VAL A 67 -7.87 5.82 9.54
C VAL A 67 -6.87 6.74 8.86
N THR A 68 -6.95 6.98 7.56
CA THR A 68 -6.09 7.95 6.85
C THR A 68 -6.30 9.37 7.38
N PHE A 69 -7.52 9.75 7.75
CA PHE A 69 -7.82 11.02 8.41
C PHE A 69 -7.26 11.08 9.84
N LEU A 70 -7.39 10.00 10.62
CA LEU A 70 -6.82 9.89 11.95
C LEU A 70 -5.30 9.81 11.92
N GLU A 71 -4.73 9.13 10.94
CA GLU A 71 -3.31 9.06 10.69
C GLU A 71 -2.81 10.42 10.27
N SER A 72 -3.49 11.15 9.38
CA SER A 72 -3.10 12.52 8.99
C SER A 72 -3.29 13.56 10.09
N SER A 73 -4.33 13.44 10.94
CA SER A 73 -4.57 14.33 12.08
C SER A 73 -3.72 14.01 13.32
N LYS A 74 -3.41 12.74 13.58
CA LYS A 74 -2.41 12.31 14.59
C LYS A 74 -0.98 12.42 14.08
N PHE A 75 -0.76 12.50 12.76
CA PHE A 75 0.59 12.60 12.16
C PHE A 75 1.36 13.81 12.70
N THR A 76 0.64 14.88 13.01
CA THR A 76 1.26 16.15 13.39
C THR A 76 1.47 16.27 14.90
N SER A 77 0.68 15.57 15.73
CA SER A 77 0.66 15.81 17.19
C SER A 77 1.31 14.71 18.03
N LEU A 78 1.13 13.43 17.70
CA LEU A 78 1.64 12.31 18.51
C LEU A 78 3.04 11.85 18.11
N GLN A 79 3.38 11.90 16.82
CA GLN A 79 4.68 11.42 16.30
C GLN A 79 5.86 12.35 16.62
N LEU A 80 5.58 13.61 16.96
CA LEU A 80 6.59 14.53 17.50
C LEU A 80 6.87 14.28 18.98
N SER A 81 5.94 13.66 19.71
CA SER A 81 6.05 13.47 21.16
C SER A 81 7.10 12.44 21.57
N GLU A 82 7.47 11.53 20.67
CA GLU A 82 8.51 10.51 20.93
C GLU A 82 9.92 11.06 20.75
N LEU A 83 10.10 12.14 19.98
CA LEU A 83 11.39 12.79 19.83
C LEU A 83 11.75 13.55 21.11
N ASN A 84 12.97 13.37 21.60
CA ASN A 84 13.48 14.21 22.69
C ASN A 84 13.64 15.67 22.23
N ASP A 85 13.72 16.60 23.18
CA ASP A 85 13.70 18.04 22.86
C ASP A 85 14.92 18.49 22.04
N VAL A 86 16.07 17.84 22.21
CA VAL A 86 17.29 18.12 21.43
C VAL A 86 17.11 17.68 19.97
N ALA A 87 16.55 16.50 19.74
CA ALA A 87 16.24 16.02 18.40
C ALA A 87 15.19 16.89 17.71
N ARG A 88 14.17 17.34 18.45
CA ARG A 88 13.10 18.18 17.89
C ARG A 88 13.57 19.60 17.54
N ASN A 89 14.35 20.23 18.43
CA ASN A 89 14.67 21.66 18.35
C ASN A 89 16.03 21.95 17.71
N GLU A 90 17.00 21.04 17.81
CA GLU A 90 18.38 21.29 17.36
C GLU A 90 18.78 20.41 16.17
N LEU A 91 18.31 19.17 16.12
CA LEU A 91 18.63 18.24 15.03
C LEU A 91 17.75 18.48 13.80
N CYS A 92 16.43 18.59 13.97
CA CYS A 92 15.49 18.83 12.87
C CYS A 92 15.41 20.32 12.52
N LEU A 93 15.50 20.67 11.23
CA LEU A 93 15.39 22.08 10.78
C LEU A 93 13.98 22.41 10.32
N ASP A 94 13.28 21.45 9.71
CA ASP A 94 11.91 21.64 9.23
C ASP A 94 11.01 20.44 9.54
N GLU A 95 9.77 20.51 9.07
CA GLU A 95 8.78 19.45 9.26
C GLU A 95 9.14 18.17 8.50
N VAL A 96 9.88 18.28 7.39
CA VAL A 96 10.32 17.12 6.60
C VAL A 96 11.33 16.29 7.39
N ASP A 97 12.30 16.94 8.02
CA ASP A 97 13.27 16.28 8.89
C ASP A 97 12.57 15.55 10.05
N ARG A 98 11.56 16.19 10.66
CA ARG A 98 10.75 15.58 11.72
C ARG A 98 9.96 14.36 11.22
N LYS A 99 9.34 14.46 10.05
CA LYS A 99 8.62 13.35 9.40
C LYS A 99 9.55 12.19 9.05
N LEU A 100 10.79 12.47 8.62
CA LEU A 100 11.79 11.43 8.33
C LEU A 100 12.13 10.63 9.58
N LEU A 101 12.47 11.29 10.69
CA LEU A 101 12.80 10.60 11.95
C LEU A 101 11.60 9.81 12.49
N ALA A 102 10.41 10.42 12.51
CA ALA A 102 9.19 9.74 12.92
C ALA A 102 8.89 8.49 12.06
N TYR A 103 9.13 8.59 10.75
CA TYR A 103 8.95 7.45 9.84
C TYR A 103 9.90 6.30 10.19
N PHE A 104 11.16 6.60 10.49
CA PHE A 104 12.13 5.57 10.87
C PHE A 104 11.82 4.93 12.22
N ILE A 105 11.33 5.68 13.21
CA ILE A 105 10.93 5.15 14.51
C ILE A 105 9.76 4.18 14.35
N LYS A 106 8.73 4.55 13.56
CA LYS A 106 7.55 3.70 13.34
C LYS A 106 7.84 2.43 12.54
N ASN A 107 8.57 2.57 11.45
CA ASN A 107 8.68 1.50 10.44
C ASN A 107 9.97 0.68 10.57
N GLU A 108 10.78 0.97 11.58
CA GLU A 108 12.09 0.38 11.82
C GLU A 108 12.88 0.31 10.51
N GLY A 109 13.21 1.47 9.95
CA GLY A 109 13.95 1.56 8.70
C GLY A 109 13.09 1.75 7.44
N ALA A 110 13.71 2.30 6.40
CA ALA A 110 13.01 2.64 5.16
C ALA A 110 13.94 2.72 3.96
N THR A 111 13.43 2.37 2.78
CA THR A 111 14.16 2.58 1.52
C THR A 111 14.04 4.02 1.04
N THR A 112 15.02 4.54 0.31
CA THR A 112 14.94 5.90 -0.27
C THR A 112 13.69 6.12 -1.14
N PRO A 113 13.25 5.17 -2.00
CA PRO A 113 12.01 5.32 -2.74
C PRO A 113 10.75 5.39 -1.87
N GLU A 114 10.69 4.59 -0.80
CA GLU A 114 9.58 4.56 0.17
C GLU A 114 9.46 5.89 0.92
N LEU A 115 10.58 6.47 1.34
CA LEU A 115 10.62 7.80 1.96
C LEU A 115 10.17 8.90 0.99
N ALA A 116 10.63 8.85 -0.26
CA ALA A 116 10.29 9.86 -1.26
C ALA A 116 8.78 9.86 -1.58
N GLU A 117 8.18 8.68 -1.69
CA GLU A 117 6.74 8.50 -1.91
C GLU A 117 5.91 8.95 -0.69
N ASN A 118 6.23 8.44 0.50
CA ASN A 118 5.40 8.65 1.70
C ASN A 118 5.57 10.03 2.35
N ILE A 119 6.74 10.67 2.22
CA ILE A 119 7.03 11.93 2.92
C ILE A 119 6.95 13.13 1.97
N LEU A 120 7.43 12.97 0.74
CA LEU A 120 7.51 14.06 -0.23
C LEU A 120 6.48 13.95 -1.36
N GLY A 121 5.66 12.89 -1.39
CA GLY A 121 4.58 12.71 -2.36
C GLY A 121 5.05 12.36 -3.77
N GLY A 122 6.27 11.85 -3.94
CA GLY A 122 6.79 11.52 -5.27
C GLY A 122 8.08 10.70 -5.26
N ARG A 123 8.09 9.58 -6.00
CA ARG A 123 9.26 8.68 -6.14
C ARG A 123 10.45 9.30 -6.86
N ASP A 124 10.26 10.43 -7.54
CA ASP A 124 11.27 11.24 -8.21
C ASP A 124 12.14 12.04 -7.21
N LYS A 125 11.63 12.28 -6.00
CA LYS A 125 12.31 13.09 -4.96
C LYS A 125 13.34 12.32 -4.14
N ARG A 126 13.83 11.17 -4.63
CA ARG A 126 14.84 10.33 -3.94
C ARG A 126 16.12 11.09 -3.62
N ARG A 127 16.57 11.94 -4.54
CA ARG A 127 17.78 12.76 -4.34
C ARG A 127 17.59 13.72 -3.17
N THR A 128 16.45 14.38 -3.09
CA THR A 128 16.09 15.27 -1.98
C THR A 128 16.08 14.52 -0.65
N VAL A 129 15.57 13.28 -0.64
CA VAL A 129 15.62 12.43 0.57
C VAL A 129 17.06 12.15 0.98
N LEU A 130 17.93 11.72 0.06
CA LEU A 130 19.34 11.45 0.36
C LEU A 130 20.05 12.69 0.91
N ASP A 131 19.89 13.83 0.26
CA ASP A 131 20.47 15.11 0.70
C ASP A 131 20.00 15.48 2.12
N ARG A 132 18.75 15.17 2.47
CA ARG A 132 18.18 15.40 3.80
C ARG A 132 18.76 14.46 4.86
N LEU A 133 18.89 13.17 4.52
CA LEU A 133 19.49 12.17 5.41
C LEU A 133 20.96 12.52 5.72
N ASP A 134 21.73 12.93 4.71
CA ASP A 134 23.10 13.37 4.89
C ASP A 134 23.19 14.62 5.76
N ARG A 135 22.29 15.60 5.59
CA ARG A 135 22.23 16.80 6.45
C ARG A 135 21.82 16.47 7.88
N LEU A 136 20.94 15.49 8.09
CA LEU A 136 20.57 15.01 9.43
C LEU A 136 21.79 14.38 10.12
N ASN A 137 22.51 13.48 9.45
CA ASN A 137 23.73 12.89 10.00
C ASN A 137 24.81 13.95 10.27
N ASN A 138 25.02 14.89 9.36
CA ASN A 138 25.99 15.97 9.58
C ASN A 138 25.66 16.84 10.81
N ARG A 139 24.38 17.07 11.10
CA ARG A 139 23.95 17.77 12.32
C ARG A 139 24.09 16.88 13.55
N ALA A 140 23.68 15.62 13.47
CA ALA A 140 23.86 14.66 14.55
C ALA A 140 25.32 14.49 14.93
N LYS A 141 26.23 14.48 13.95
CA LYS A 141 27.67 14.43 14.19
C LYS A 141 28.20 15.66 14.92
N LYS A 142 27.61 16.84 14.69
CA LYS A 142 27.94 18.07 15.42
C LYS A 142 27.39 18.07 16.86
N LEU A 143 26.17 17.57 17.06
CA LEU A 143 25.48 17.58 18.35
C LEU A 143 25.94 16.43 19.27
N PHE A 144 26.05 15.22 18.73
CA PHE A 144 26.27 13.98 19.47
C PHE A 144 27.60 13.30 19.13
N GLY A 145 28.39 13.85 18.21
CA GLY A 145 29.69 13.29 17.80
C GLY A 145 29.61 12.06 16.89
N THR A 146 28.42 11.66 16.44
CA THR A 146 28.18 10.41 15.73
C THR A 146 26.99 10.51 14.77
N ASP A 147 26.96 9.65 13.74
CA ASP A 147 25.83 9.54 12.82
C ASP A 147 24.68 8.78 13.49
N ILE A 148 23.45 9.17 13.17
CA ILE A 148 22.22 8.57 13.73
C ILE A 148 21.53 7.64 12.74
N LEU A 149 21.80 7.80 11.45
CA LEU A 149 21.19 7.06 10.35
C LEU A 149 22.27 6.33 9.55
N GLU A 150 22.09 5.04 9.31
CA GLU A 150 23.02 4.22 8.54
C GLU A 150 22.30 3.51 7.39
N TYR A 151 22.94 3.52 6.21
CA TYR A 151 22.47 2.74 5.07
C TYR A 151 23.06 1.33 5.07
N LYS A 152 22.18 0.31 5.17
CA LYS A 152 22.57 -1.10 5.13
C LYS A 152 22.20 -1.72 3.79
N LYS A 153 23.21 -2.14 3.03
CA LYS A 153 23.08 -2.77 1.70
C LYS A 153 22.50 -4.20 1.71
N GLY A 154 22.46 -4.85 2.88
CA GLY A 154 21.94 -6.20 3.07
C GLY A 154 20.41 -6.29 3.14
N LEU A 155 19.91 -7.51 3.34
CA LEU A 155 18.53 -7.75 3.74
C LEU A 155 18.44 -7.62 5.27
N VAL A 156 17.73 -6.61 5.74
CA VAL A 156 17.50 -6.35 7.17
C VAL A 156 16.00 -6.12 7.34
N ASN A 157 15.34 -6.81 8.28
CA ASN A 157 13.88 -6.80 8.49
C ASN A 157 13.06 -6.82 7.18
N ASN A 158 13.33 -7.78 6.30
CA ASN A 158 12.68 -7.94 4.98
C ASN A 158 12.84 -6.75 4.00
N LYS A 159 13.68 -5.75 4.30
CA LYS A 159 14.01 -4.64 3.40
C LYS A 159 15.44 -4.78 2.89
N ARG A 160 15.63 -4.69 1.56
CA ARG A 160 16.95 -4.75 0.91
C ARG A 160 17.42 -3.33 0.59
N GLY A 161 18.59 -2.93 1.09
CA GLY A 161 19.13 -1.59 0.80
C GLY A 161 18.28 -0.47 1.41
N ALA A 162 18.29 -0.38 2.73
CA ALA A 162 17.48 0.59 3.48
C ALA A 162 18.30 1.39 4.48
N TRP A 163 17.75 2.52 4.90
CA TRP A 163 18.27 3.38 5.95
C TRP A 163 17.65 3.00 7.29
N TRP A 164 18.43 3.08 8.36
CA TRP A 164 18.05 2.66 9.70
C TRP A 164 18.54 3.67 10.73
N ILE A 165 17.77 3.89 11.79
CA ILE A 165 18.29 4.58 12.97
C ILE A 165 19.17 3.58 13.73
N THR A 166 20.45 3.91 13.91
CA THR A 166 21.41 3.07 14.63
C THR A 166 21.49 3.39 16.12
N LYS A 167 21.15 4.61 16.51
CA LYS A 167 21.18 5.08 17.90
C LYS A 167 19.84 5.73 18.26
N VAL A 168 18.86 4.90 18.55
CA VAL A 168 17.49 5.32 18.88
C VAL A 168 17.50 6.17 20.16
N ASP A 169 18.33 5.83 21.14
CA ASP A 169 18.47 6.52 22.43
C ASP A 169 18.88 8.00 22.32
N LEU A 170 19.51 8.41 21.21
CA LEU A 170 19.88 9.81 20.97
C LEU A 170 18.73 10.64 20.42
N VAL A 171 17.67 9.98 19.93
CA VAL A 171 16.58 10.58 19.17
C VAL A 171 15.26 10.50 19.93
N VAL A 172 15.07 9.46 20.73
CA VAL A 172 13.83 9.15 21.47
C VAL A 172 14.03 9.40 22.98
N ILE A 173 12.92 9.61 23.71
CA ILE A 173 12.89 9.76 25.18
C ILE A 173 13.07 8.42 25.89
#